data_AF-A0A0W8FP43-F1
#
_entry.id   AF-A0A0W8FP43-F1
#
_cell.length_a   1.000
_cell.length_b   1.000
_cell.length_c   1.000
_cell.angle_alpha   90.00
_cell.angle_beta   90.00
_cell.angle_gamma   90.00
#
_symmetry.space_group_name_H-M   'P 1'
#
loop_
_entity.id
_entity.type
_entity.pdbx_description
1 polymer ?
#
loop_
_entity_poly.entity_id
_entity_poly.type
_entity_poly.pdbx_seq_one_letter_code
_entity_poly.pdbx_strand_id
1 'polypeptide(L)'
;MGLIKTLAKSDATVTIRKKALETAQKDFGWGVDDIKSAIKKLHKKDFCKTENDYYDSSIKIDYYKSYGLNGENVYTHFTIDKDSDGNKILRIQSFKRI
;
A
#
# COMPACT_ATOMS: atom_id res chain seq x y z
N MET A 1 8.09 -6.99 10.78
CA MET A 1 7.36 -5.72 10.99
C MET A 1 7.23 -5.13 9.59
N GLY A 2 6.01 -4.85 9.08
CA GLY A 2 5.84 -4.38 7.71
C GLY A 2 6.60 -3.07 7.46
N LEU A 3 7.33 -3.00 6.35
CA LEU A 3 8.25 -1.91 6.00
C LEU A 3 7.52 -0.59 5.82
N ILE A 4 6.21 -0.62 5.58
CA ILE A 4 5.37 0.56 5.31
C ILE A 4 5.29 1.52 6.49
N LYS A 5 5.26 1.04 7.74
CA LYS A 5 5.24 1.99 8.87
C LYS A 5 6.56 2.73 9.03
N THR A 6 7.66 2.12 8.61
CA THR A 6 8.97 2.76 8.56
C THR A 6 9.03 3.75 7.39
N LEU A 7 8.44 3.39 6.25
CA LEU A 7 8.49 4.19 5.03
C LEU A 7 7.51 5.35 4.99
N ALA A 8 6.27 5.16 5.47
CA ALA A 8 5.28 6.24 5.60
C ALA A 8 5.63 7.25 6.72
N LYS A 9 6.63 6.93 7.57
CA LYS A 9 7.21 7.83 8.57
C LYS A 9 8.54 8.44 8.16
N SER A 10 9.20 7.91 7.13
CA SER A 10 10.42 8.46 6.54
C SER A 10 10.07 9.22 5.25
N ASP A 11 11.02 9.95 4.68
CA ASP A 11 10.90 10.70 3.41
C ASP A 11 10.65 9.83 2.16
N ALA A 12 10.00 8.68 2.29
CA ALA A 12 9.67 7.82 1.16
C ALA A 12 8.54 8.47 0.34
N THR A 13 8.77 8.56 -0.96
CA THR A 13 7.74 9.07 -1.88
C THR A 13 6.64 8.02 -2.03
N VAL A 14 5.40 8.38 -1.64
CA VAL A 14 4.23 7.52 -1.79
C VAL A 14 3.54 7.80 -3.11
N THR A 15 3.47 6.79 -3.98
CA THR A 15 2.81 6.89 -5.29
C THR A 15 1.57 6.00 -5.34
N ILE A 16 0.44 6.56 -5.74
CA ILE A 16 -0.80 5.81 -5.99
C ILE A 16 -0.79 5.40 -7.47
N ARG A 17 -0.73 4.11 -7.79
CA ARG A 17 -0.87 3.67 -9.18
C ARG A 17 -2.29 3.93 -9.67
N LYS A 18 -2.45 4.17 -10.97
CA LYS A 18 -3.77 4.35 -11.61
C LYS A 18 -4.73 3.22 -11.25
N LYS A 19 -4.26 1.97 -11.32
CA LYS A 19 -5.02 0.76 -10.92
C LYS A 19 -5.47 0.79 -9.46
N ALA A 20 -4.65 1.33 -8.56
CA ALA A 20 -5.02 1.46 -7.15
C ALA A 20 -6.17 2.46 -6.99
N LEU A 21 -6.13 3.60 -7.68
CA LEU A 21 -7.23 4.56 -7.68
C LEU A 21 -8.51 3.96 -8.28
N GLU A 22 -8.41 3.29 -9.43
CA GLU A 22 -9.56 2.66 -10.11
C GLU A 22 -10.22 1.60 -9.22
N THR A 23 -9.43 0.73 -8.59
CA THR A 23 -9.96 -0.32 -7.69
C THR A 23 -10.52 0.26 -6.39
N ALA A 24 -9.87 1.28 -5.82
CA ALA A 24 -10.38 1.99 -4.64
C ALA A 24 -11.74 2.65 -4.92
N GLN A 25 -11.85 3.34 -6.06
CA GLN A 25 -13.09 4.01 -6.47
C GLN A 25 -14.19 2.99 -6.76
N LYS A 26 -13.89 1.91 -7.47
CA LYS A 26 -14.87 0.88 -7.83
C LYS A 26 -15.39 0.10 -6.62
N ASP A 27 -14.51 -0.33 -5.73
CA ASP A 27 -14.87 -1.26 -4.66
C ASP A 27 -15.36 -0.55 -3.39
N PHE A 28 -14.99 0.73 -3.20
CA PHE A 28 -15.23 1.46 -1.95
C PHE A 28 -15.70 2.91 -2.15
N GLY A 29 -15.76 3.41 -3.40
CA GLY A 29 -16.07 4.81 -3.67
C GLY A 29 -14.96 5.79 -3.29
N TRP A 30 -13.75 5.31 -3.02
CA TRP A 30 -12.66 6.11 -2.49
C TRP A 30 -11.94 6.96 -3.54
N GLY A 31 -11.73 8.23 -3.20
CA GLY A 31 -10.85 9.14 -3.92
C GLY A 31 -9.40 9.10 -3.41
N VAL A 32 -8.58 9.99 -3.96
CA VAL A 32 -7.15 10.10 -3.58
C VAL A 32 -6.97 10.40 -2.09
N ASP A 33 -7.82 11.25 -1.51
CA ASP A 33 -7.70 11.64 -0.10
C ASP A 33 -8.15 10.53 0.86
N ASP A 34 -9.16 9.75 0.48
CA ASP A 34 -9.56 8.55 1.22
C ASP A 34 -8.45 7.51 1.25
N ILE A 35 -7.79 7.29 0.11
CA ILE A 35 -6.63 6.40 0.00
C ILE A 35 -5.50 6.87 0.92
N LYS A 36 -5.14 8.16 0.88
CA LYS A 36 -4.11 8.73 1.77
C LYS A 36 -4.48 8.56 3.25
N SER A 37 -5.75 8.80 3.60
CA SER A 37 -6.28 8.62 4.95
C SER A 37 -6.23 7.15 5.39
N ALA A 38 -6.61 6.22 4.51
CA ALA A 38 -6.58 4.79 4.76
C ALA A 38 -5.16 4.30 5.06
N ILE A 39 -4.16 4.71 4.28
CA ILE A 39 -2.76 4.31 4.52
C ILE A 39 -2.27 4.79 5.89
N LYS A 40 -2.60 6.02 6.28
CA LYS A 40 -2.23 6.57 7.59
C LYS A 40 -2.85 5.79 8.75
N LYS A 41 -4.01 5.17 8.53
CA LYS A 41 -4.73 4.35 9.51
C LYS A 41 -4.28 2.89 9.54
N LEU A 42 -3.43 2.42 8.61
CA LEU A 42 -2.95 1.03 8.66
C LEU A 42 -2.13 0.76 9.93
N HIS A 43 -2.43 -0.34 10.60
CA HIS A 43 -1.77 -0.82 11.80
C HIS A 43 -0.81 -1.99 11.52
N LYS A 44 0.10 -2.24 12.46
CA LYS A 44 1.03 -3.38 12.37
C LYS A 44 0.28 -4.71 12.35
N LYS A 45 -0.88 -4.79 13.03
CA LYS A 45 -1.75 -5.98 13.05
C LYS A 45 -2.38 -6.29 11.69
N ASP A 46 -2.49 -5.31 10.80
CA ASP A 46 -3.10 -5.49 9.48
C ASP A 46 -2.08 -6.09 8.48
N PHE A 47 -0.78 -6.10 8.84
CA PHE A 47 0.26 -6.71 8.02
C PHE A 47 0.09 -8.23 7.97
N CYS A 48 0.07 -8.78 6.76
CA CYS A 48 -0.04 -10.22 6.52
C CYS A 48 1.32 -10.86 6.28
N LYS A 49 2.04 -10.40 5.25
CA LYS A 49 3.30 -10.99 4.79
C LYS A 49 4.06 -10.03 3.88
N THR A 50 5.34 -10.32 3.68
CA THR A 50 6.21 -9.72 2.67
C THR A 50 6.65 -10.79 1.69
N GLU A 51 6.60 -10.51 0.39
CA GLU A 51 7.13 -11.38 -0.66
C GLU A 51 8.06 -10.59 -1.59
N ASN A 52 8.84 -11.29 -2.40
CA ASN A 52 9.55 -10.67 -3.50
C ASN A 52 8.62 -10.56 -4.70
N ASP A 53 8.79 -9.54 -5.53
CA ASP A 53 8.15 -9.54 -6.83
C ASP A 53 8.67 -10.74 -7.66
N TYR A 54 7.77 -11.30 -8.47
CA TYR A 54 8.05 -12.49 -9.26
C TYR A 54 9.06 -12.22 -10.37
N TYR A 55 9.00 -11.04 -10.99
CA TYR A 55 9.86 -10.64 -12.10
C TYR A 55 11.15 -9.97 -11.61
N ASP A 56 11.09 -9.25 -10.49
CA ASP A 56 12.24 -8.57 -9.90
C ASP A 56 12.36 -8.83 -8.39
N SER A 57 13.29 -9.73 -8.04
CA SER A 57 13.52 -10.11 -6.64
C SER A 57 14.03 -8.96 -5.73
N SER A 58 14.48 -7.85 -6.31
CA SER A 58 14.89 -6.66 -5.55
C SER A 58 13.69 -5.87 -5.02
N ILE A 59 12.53 -6.00 -5.67
CA ILE A 59 11.29 -5.36 -5.27
C ILE A 59 10.62 -6.20 -4.18
N LYS A 60 10.27 -5.56 -3.07
CA LYS A 60 9.50 -6.18 -1.99
C LYS A 60 8.03 -5.82 -2.12
N ILE A 61 7.15 -6.77 -1.85
CA ILE A 61 5.70 -6.58 -1.81
C ILE A 61 5.21 -6.85 -0.40
N ASP A 62 4.68 -5.82 0.26
CA ASP A 62 4.01 -5.97 1.55
C ASP A 62 2.50 -6.06 1.36
N TYR A 63 1.88 -7.06 1.98
CA TYR A 63 0.45 -7.32 1.92
C TYR A 63 -0.23 -6.99 3.25
N TYR A 64 -1.41 -6.37 3.16
CA TYR A 64 -2.21 -5.94 4.31
C TYR A 64 -3.66 -6.39 4.17
N LYS A 65 -4.26 -6.81 5.29
CA LYS A 65 -5.69 -7.07 5.49
C LYS A 65 -6.14 -6.26 6.70
N SER A 66 -6.95 -5.25 6.47
CA SER A 66 -7.48 -4.38 7.53
C SER A 66 -9.00 -4.52 7.59
N TYR A 67 -9.52 -4.73 8.79
CA TYR A 67 -10.95 -4.77 9.05
C TYR A 67 -11.40 -3.41 9.60
N GLY A 68 -12.38 -2.77 8.94
CA GLY A 68 -12.89 -1.43 9.31
C GLY A 68 -12.01 -0.25 8.87
N LEU A 69 -11.13 -0.43 7.88
CA LEU A 69 -10.32 0.65 7.31
C LEU A 69 -11.24 1.66 6.60
N ASN A 70 -11.36 2.87 7.15
CA ASN A 70 -12.40 3.83 6.73
C ASN A 70 -13.81 3.20 6.68
N GLY A 71 -14.11 2.30 7.62
CA GLY A 71 -15.40 1.59 7.66
C GLY A 71 -15.50 0.34 6.79
N GLU A 72 -14.46 0.01 6.01
CA GLU A 72 -14.49 -1.09 5.04
C GLU A 72 -13.48 -2.20 5.38
N ASN A 73 -13.76 -3.42 4.92
CA ASN A 73 -12.82 -4.54 5.01
C ASN A 73 -11.96 -4.60 3.74
N VAL A 74 -10.65 -4.39 3.92
CA VAL A 74 -9.76 -4.07 2.80
C VAL A 74 -8.54 -4.96 2.78
N TYR A 75 -8.29 -5.55 1.62
CA TYR A 75 -7.00 -6.10 1.23
C TYR A 75 -6.28 -5.13 0.31
N THR A 76 -5.03 -4.82 0.64
CA THR A 76 -4.17 -3.98 -0.20
C THR A 76 -2.73 -4.44 -0.12
N HIS A 77 -1.94 -4.09 -1.14
CA HIS A 77 -0.53 -4.40 -1.16
C HIS A 77 0.26 -3.28 -1.81
N PHE A 78 1.53 -3.24 -1.41
CA PHE A 78 2.43 -2.15 -1.74
C PHE A 78 3.75 -2.73 -2.22
N THR A 79 4.27 -2.20 -3.32
CA THR A 79 5.64 -2.47 -3.74
C THR A 79 6.55 -1.42 -3.13
N ILE A 80 7.69 -1.87 -2.62
CA ILE A 80 8.76 -1.05 -2.11
C ILE A 80 9.93 -1.22 -3.06
N ASP A 81 10.34 -0.10 -3.64
CA ASP A 81 11.36 -0.01 -4.68
C ASP A 81 12.27 1.19 -4.39
N LYS A 82 13.28 1.42 -5.22
CA LYS A 82 14.13 2.60 -5.20
C LYS A 82 13.98 3.40 -6.50
N ASP A 83 14.09 4.73 -6.41
CA ASP A 83 14.25 5.58 -7.58
C ASP A 83 15.69 5.58 -8.11
N SER A 84 15.93 6.30 -9.19
CA SER A 84 17.26 6.44 -9.82
C SER A 84 18.31 7.03 -8.88
N ASP A 85 17.90 7.79 -7.87
CA ASP A 85 18.76 8.42 -6.86
C ASP A 85 18.92 7.52 -5.61
N GLY A 86 18.31 6.34 -5.60
CA GLY A 86 18.36 5.38 -4.50
C GLY A 86 17.35 5.62 -3.38
N ASN A 87 16.46 6.62 -3.51
CA ASN A 87 15.42 6.89 -2.52
C ASN A 87 14.32 5.85 -2.61
N LYS A 88 13.78 5.46 -1.45
CA LYS A 88 12.72 4.45 -1.42
C LYS A 88 11.40 5.03 -1.92
N ILE A 89 10.80 4.38 -2.90
CA ILE A 89 9.45 4.65 -3.38
C ILE A 89 8.52 3.57 -2.86
N LEU A 90 7.40 3.99 -2.28
CA LEU A 90 6.30 3.11 -1.91
C LEU A 90 5.16 3.29 -2.91
N ARG A 91 4.87 2.24 -3.69
CA ARG A 91 3.77 2.28 -4.67
C ARG A 91 2.61 1.42 -4.21
N ILE A 92 1.44 2.02 -4.14
CA ILE A 92 0.18 1.32 -3.87
C ILE A 92 -0.27 0.64 -5.16
N GLN A 93 -0.51 -0.66 -5.10
CA GLN A 93 -0.79 -1.46 -6.29
C GLN A 93 -2.29 -1.57 -6.57
N SER A 94 -3.06 -2.01 -5.58
CA SER A 94 -4.51 -2.17 -5.69
C SER A 94 -5.19 -2.23 -4.33
N PHE A 95 -6.51 -2.06 -4.35
CA PHE A 95 -7.41 -2.37 -3.24
C PHE A 95 -8.38 -3.48 -3.66
N LYS A 96 -8.86 -4.25 -2.69
CA LYS A 96 -9.86 -5.30 -2.90
C LYS A 96 -10.68 -5.47 -1.61
N ARG A 97 -11.99 -5.62 -1.74
CA ARG A 97 -12.89 -5.95 -0.61
C ARG A 97 -12.67 -7.40 -0.14
N ILE A 98 -12.66 -7.62 1.19
CA ILE A 98 -12.54 -8.95 1.82
C ILE A 98 -13.71 -9.26 2.73
#